data_AF-A0A0Q9PLT5-F1
#
_entry.id   AF-A0A0Q9PLT5-F1
#
_cell.length_a   1.000
_cell.length_b   1.000
_cell.length_c   1.000
_cell.angle_alpha   90.00
_cell.angle_beta   90.00
_cell.angle_gamma   90.00
#
_symmetry.space_group_name_H-M   'P 1'
#
loop_
_entity.id
_entity.type
_entity.pdbx_description
1 polymer ?
#
loop_
_entity_poly.entity_id
_entity_poly.type
_entity_poly.pdbx_seq_one_letter_code
_entity_poly.pdbx_strand_id
1 'polypeptide(L)'
;MSAATKPSVRLWVGFLLAPLIPGLLFLLLSLLSNPGEGLWALKLSAMVGYPAMLVLGVPAHLLLTKRRWTSGWSYTLAGIAIGAIVAAVLFGSVALHNVSFIPDPNKSLGPSAIIFVVAALLGALAAWVFWLIARPNREPSA
;
A
#
# COMPACT_ATOMS: atom_id res chain seq x y z
N MET A 1 2.14 -28.69 20.69
CA MET A 1 1.93 -27.35 21.27
C MET A 1 2.85 -26.39 20.55
N SER A 2 2.30 -25.50 19.72
CA SER A 2 3.07 -24.58 18.86
C SER A 2 3.69 -23.49 19.72
N ALA A 3 5.02 -23.40 19.73
CA ALA A 3 5.73 -22.30 20.37
C ALA A 3 5.35 -21.00 19.66
N ALA A 4 4.66 -20.10 20.35
CA ALA A 4 4.36 -18.77 19.86
C ALA A 4 5.69 -18.03 19.67
N THR A 5 6.20 -18.02 18.44
CA THR A 5 7.38 -17.26 18.06
C THR A 5 7.06 -15.78 18.28
N LYS A 6 7.82 -15.12 19.15
CA LYS A 6 7.64 -13.68 19.41
C LYS A 6 7.72 -12.93 18.07
N PRO A 7 6.77 -12.03 17.77
CA PRO A 7 6.88 -11.22 16.57
C PRO A 7 8.20 -10.46 16.62
N SER A 8 9.00 -10.61 15.57
CA SER A 8 10.30 -9.96 15.50
C SER A 8 10.11 -8.44 15.53
N VAL A 9 10.99 -7.71 16.23
CA VAL A 9 10.94 -6.22 16.29
C VAL A 9 10.81 -5.60 14.90
N ARG A 10 11.45 -6.23 13.90
CA ARG A 10 11.40 -5.83 12.49
C ARG A 10 9.99 -5.82 11.90
N LEU A 11 9.15 -6.77 12.28
CA LEU A 11 7.76 -6.86 11.82
C LEU A 11 6.94 -5.67 12.33
N TRP A 12 7.08 -5.34 13.62
CA TRP A 12 6.43 -4.16 14.21
C TRP A 12 6.92 -2.85 13.59
N VAL A 13 8.23 -2.71 13.40
CA VAL A 13 8.82 -1.55 12.72
C VAL A 13 8.27 -1.43 11.29
N GLY A 14 8.13 -2.54 10.58
CA GLY A 14 7.51 -2.58 9.25
C GLY A 14 6.07 -2.08 9.27
N PHE A 15 5.25 -2.56 10.21
CA PHE A 15 3.85 -2.14 10.34
C PHE A 15 3.71 -0.66 10.69
N LEU A 16 4.61 -0.12 11.51
CA LEU A 16 4.56 1.27 11.93
C LEU A 16 5.06 2.23 10.84
N LEU A 17 6.15 1.88 10.16
CA LEU A 17 6.81 2.80 9.22
C LEU A 17 6.26 2.70 7.80
N ALA A 18 5.98 1.49 7.29
CA ALA A 18 5.65 1.30 5.89
C ALA A 18 4.44 2.14 5.39
N PRO A 19 3.35 2.30 6.15
CA PRO A 19 2.22 3.14 5.74
C PRO A 19 2.55 4.64 5.64
N LEU A 20 3.61 5.09 6.30
CA LEU A 20 4.04 6.50 6.29
C LEU A 20 4.96 6.82 5.11
N ILE A 21 5.66 5.83 4.56
CA ILE A 21 6.67 6.05 3.53
C ILE A 21 6.13 6.78 2.30
N PRO A 22 4.96 6.43 1.73
CA PRO A 22 4.41 7.17 0.60
C PRO A 22 4.21 8.66 0.94
N GLY A 23 3.63 8.95 2.10
CA GLY A 23 3.43 10.32 2.59
C GLY A 23 4.73 11.08 2.88
N LEU A 24 5.75 10.40 3.43
CA LEU A 24 7.06 10.98 3.68
C LEU A 24 7.79 11.32 2.37
N LEU A 25 7.65 10.47 1.35
CA LEU A 25 8.20 10.72 0.03
C LEU A 25 7.55 11.96 -0.60
N PHE A 26 6.22 12.06 -0.55
CA PHE A 26 5.52 13.25 -1.01
C PHE A 26 5.93 14.50 -0.24
N LEU A 27 6.03 14.42 1.09
CA LEU A 27 6.50 15.53 1.91
C LEU A 27 7.89 16.00 1.46
N LEU A 28 8.83 15.07 1.27
CA LEU A 28 10.19 15.39 0.83
C LEU A 28 10.20 16.10 -0.54
N LEU A 29 9.38 15.64 -1.49
CA LEU A 29 9.25 16.28 -2.80
C LEU A 29 8.61 17.67 -2.70
N SER A 30 7.57 17.80 -1.86
CA SER A 30 6.84 19.05 -1.64
C SER A 30 7.65 20.11 -0.88
N LEU A 31 8.73 19.75 -0.19
CA LEU A 31 9.63 20.74 0.42
C LEU A 31 10.25 21.69 -0.61
N LEU A 32 10.32 21.29 -1.89
CA LEU A 32 10.84 22.11 -2.98
C LEU A 32 9.82 23.10 -3.55
N SER A 33 8.53 22.92 -3.27
CA SER A 33 7.45 23.71 -3.86
C SER A 33 6.49 24.27 -2.81
N ASN A 34 5.75 23.39 -2.14
CA ASN A 34 4.75 23.73 -1.14
C ASN A 34 4.73 22.71 0.01
N PRO A 35 5.43 22.98 1.12
CA PRO A 35 5.48 22.07 2.27
C PRO A 35 4.10 21.72 2.86
N GLY A 36 3.11 22.60 2.71
CA GLY A 36 1.75 22.38 3.20
C GLY A 36 1.05 21.19 2.53
N GLU A 37 1.24 21.03 1.21
CA GLU A 37 0.71 19.89 0.45
C GLU A 37 1.36 18.59 0.89
N GLY A 38 2.68 18.63 1.12
CA GLY A 38 3.44 17.49 1.64
C GLY A 38 2.96 17.01 3.00
N LEU A 39 2.73 17.96 3.93
CA LEU A 39 2.19 17.64 5.26
C LEU A 39 0.77 17.08 5.17
N TRP A 40 -0.04 17.60 4.26
CA TRP A 40 -1.39 17.08 4.01
C TRP A 40 -1.35 15.65 3.46
N ALA A 41 -0.47 15.38 2.49
CA ALA A 41 -0.26 14.04 1.93
C ALA A 41 0.24 13.04 2.99
N LEU A 42 1.14 13.46 3.88
CA LEU A 42 1.60 12.63 4.99
C LEU A 42 0.45 12.28 5.96
N LYS A 43 -0.38 13.27 6.34
CA LYS A 43 -1.56 13.03 7.16
C LYS A 43 -2.51 12.05 6.49
N LEU A 44 -2.80 12.24 5.20
CA LEU A 44 -3.66 11.35 4.43
C LEU A 44 -3.09 9.92 4.37
N SER A 45 -1.77 9.79 4.15
CA SER A 45 -1.05 8.51 4.15
C SER A 45 -1.19 7.79 5.50
N ALA A 46 -1.07 8.50 6.62
CA ALA A 46 -1.30 7.90 7.94
C ALA A 46 -2.77 7.51 8.15
N MET A 47 -3.69 8.41 7.82
CA MET A 47 -5.12 8.25 8.08
C MET A 47 -5.75 7.11 7.26
N VAL A 48 -5.26 6.87 6.04
CA VAL A 48 -5.72 5.78 5.16
C VAL A 48 -4.83 4.55 5.27
N GLY A 49 -3.51 4.74 5.33
CA GLY A 49 -2.52 3.67 5.28
C GLY A 49 -2.57 2.77 6.51
N TYR A 50 -2.76 3.30 7.72
CA TYR A 50 -2.85 2.46 8.92
C TYR A 50 -4.09 1.56 8.92
N PRO A 51 -5.32 2.07 8.67
CA PRO A 51 -6.49 1.21 8.52
C PRO A 51 -6.33 0.18 7.41
N ALA A 52 -5.82 0.57 6.24
CA ALA A 52 -5.57 -0.35 5.14
C ALA A 52 -4.57 -1.45 5.53
N MET A 53 -3.50 -1.09 6.25
CA MET A 53 -2.51 -2.05 6.74
C MET A 53 -3.12 -3.02 7.74
N LEU A 54 -3.96 -2.55 8.67
CA LEU A 54 -4.59 -3.42 9.67
C LEU A 54 -5.64 -4.35 9.06
N VAL A 55 -6.49 -3.83 8.18
CA VAL A 55 -7.64 -4.56 7.61
C VAL A 55 -7.21 -5.49 6.47
N LEU A 56 -6.28 -5.05 5.61
CA LEU A 56 -5.89 -5.79 4.41
C LEU A 56 -4.42 -6.24 4.47
N GLY A 57 -3.51 -5.37 4.92
CA GLY A 57 -2.08 -5.65 4.94
C GLY A 57 -1.67 -6.79 5.89
N VAL A 58 -2.17 -6.80 7.13
CA VAL A 58 -1.89 -7.84 8.13
C VAL A 58 -2.44 -9.20 7.65
N PRO A 59 -3.72 -9.33 7.23
CA PRO A 59 -4.20 -10.60 6.67
C PRO A 59 -3.44 -11.05 5.43
N ALA A 60 -3.07 -10.12 4.54
CA ALA A 60 -2.26 -10.44 3.37
C ALA A 60 -0.87 -10.96 3.76
N HIS A 61 -0.21 -10.34 4.74
CA HIS A 61 1.07 -10.81 5.27
C HIS A 61 0.97 -12.24 5.84
N LEU A 62 -0.07 -12.50 6.66
CA LEU A 62 -0.31 -13.82 7.23
C LEU A 62 -0.60 -14.87 6.15
N LEU A 63 -1.38 -14.51 5.13
CA LEU A 63 -1.69 -15.40 4.01
C LEU A 63 -0.45 -15.72 3.17
N LEU A 64 0.35 -14.71 2.84
CA LEU A 64 1.58 -14.86 2.04
C LEU A 64 2.62 -15.69 2.79
N THR A 65 2.80 -15.46 4.09
CA THR A 65 3.73 -16.26 4.91
C THR A 65 3.25 -17.69 5.07
N LYS A 66 1.95 -17.93 5.31
CA LYS A 66 1.37 -19.28 5.36
C LYS A 66 1.58 -20.05 4.06
N ARG A 67 1.52 -19.38 2.90
CA ARG A 67 1.77 -19.97 1.57
C ARG A 67 3.25 -20.02 1.18
N ARG A 68 4.17 -19.60 2.05
CA ARG A 68 5.61 -19.46 1.77
C ARG A 68 5.93 -18.54 0.59
N TRP A 69 5.01 -17.64 0.24
CA TRP A 69 5.18 -16.60 -0.78
C TRP A 69 5.86 -15.38 -0.18
N THR A 70 7.11 -15.55 0.24
CA THR A 70 7.90 -14.53 0.93
C THR A 70 8.78 -13.68 0.00
N SER A 71 8.57 -13.78 -1.33
CA SER A 71 9.29 -12.97 -2.30
C SER A 71 8.81 -11.52 -2.26
N GLY A 72 9.69 -10.56 -2.55
CA GLY A 72 9.30 -9.14 -2.62
C GLY A 72 8.19 -8.91 -3.64
N TRP A 73 8.23 -9.59 -4.78
CA TRP A 73 7.21 -9.49 -5.83
C TRP A 73 5.81 -9.89 -5.35
N SER A 74 5.68 -10.92 -4.51
CA SER A 74 4.39 -11.31 -3.95
C SER A 74 3.81 -10.20 -3.05
N TYR A 75 4.67 -9.50 -2.29
CA TYR A 75 4.26 -8.35 -1.49
C TYR A 75 3.91 -7.14 -2.36
N THR A 76 4.70 -6.85 -3.40
CA THR A 76 4.38 -5.78 -4.35
C THR A 76 3.03 -5.98 -5.00
N LEU A 77 2.75 -7.19 -5.51
CA LEU A 77 1.46 -7.51 -6.14
C LEU A 77 0.30 -7.41 -5.16
N ALA A 78 0.49 -7.88 -3.92
CA ALA A 78 -0.50 -7.69 -2.86
C ALA A 78 -0.72 -6.20 -2.55
N GLY A 79 0.35 -5.40 -2.50
CA GLY A 79 0.27 -3.95 -2.31
C GLY A 79 -0.49 -3.23 -3.42
N ILE A 80 -0.25 -3.60 -4.68
CA ILE A 80 -1.00 -3.10 -5.85
C ILE A 80 -2.49 -3.38 -5.68
N ALA A 81 -2.84 -4.64 -5.38
CA ALA A 81 -4.23 -5.04 -5.20
C ALA A 81 -4.89 -4.30 -4.03
N ILE A 82 -4.21 -4.18 -2.89
CA ILE A 82 -4.71 -3.45 -1.72
C ILE A 82 -4.91 -1.97 -2.04
N GLY A 83 -3.94 -1.33 -2.70
CA GLY A 83 -4.04 0.07 -3.11
C GLY A 83 -5.23 0.32 -4.04
N ALA A 84 -5.43 -0.57 -5.02
CA ALA A 84 -6.60 -0.52 -5.91
C ALA A 84 -7.92 -0.72 -5.16
N ILE A 85 -7.98 -1.67 -4.22
CA ILE A 85 -9.17 -1.91 -3.37
C ILE A 85 -9.48 -0.66 -2.53
N VAL A 86 -8.47 -0.07 -1.90
CA VAL A 86 -8.63 1.16 -1.10
C VAL A 86 -9.16 2.30 -1.97
N ALA A 87 -8.61 2.48 -3.17
CA ALA A 87 -9.11 3.47 -4.12
C ALA A 87 -10.57 3.20 -4.51
N ALA A 88 -10.94 1.94 -4.77
CA ALA A 88 -12.31 1.56 -5.07
C ALA A 88 -13.27 1.87 -3.91
N VAL A 89 -12.84 1.63 -2.67
CA VAL A 89 -13.68 1.89 -1.48
C VAL A 89 -13.86 3.38 -1.24
N LEU A 90 -12.79 4.17 -1.33
CA LEU A 90 -12.83 5.60 -1.02
C LEU A 90 -13.41 6.45 -2.15
N PHE A 91 -13.10 6.09 -3.41
CA PHE A 91 -13.43 6.89 -4.59
C PHE A 91 -14.37 6.16 -5.56
N GLY A 92 -14.87 4.98 -5.19
CA GLY A 92 -15.74 4.18 -6.05
C GLY A 92 -17.01 4.91 -6.46
N SER A 93 -17.61 5.72 -5.59
CA SER A 93 -18.77 6.54 -5.93
C SER A 93 -18.44 7.60 -7.00
N VAL A 94 -17.29 8.28 -6.87
CA VAL A 94 -16.79 9.24 -7.85
C VAL A 94 -16.45 8.56 -9.18
N ALA A 95 -15.88 7.36 -9.13
CA ALA A 95 -15.64 6.54 -10.30
C ALA A 95 -16.96 6.16 -10.98
N LEU A 96 -17.92 5.57 -10.25
CA LEU A 96 -19.23 5.14 -10.73
C LEU A 96 -20.03 6.25 -11.42
N HIS A 97 -19.94 7.50 -10.93
CA HIS A 97 -20.58 8.65 -11.57
C HIS A 97 -19.88 9.12 -12.85
N ASN A 98 -18.60 8.78 -13.05
CA ASN A 98 -17.79 9.19 -14.21
C ASN A 98 -17.50 8.05 -15.20
N VAL A 99 -17.91 6.80 -14.92
CA VAL A 99 -17.77 5.70 -15.89
C VAL A 99 -18.85 5.82 -16.95
N SER A 100 -18.54 6.57 -18.00
CA SER A 100 -19.05 6.19 -19.32
C SER A 100 -18.33 4.89 -19.69
N PHE A 101 -19.02 3.74 -19.63
CA PHE A 101 -18.46 2.43 -20.02
C PHE A 101 -18.15 2.32 -21.53
N ILE A 102 -18.39 3.39 -22.29
CA ILE A 102 -18.04 3.51 -23.71
C ILE A 102 -16.63 4.10 -23.77
N PRO A 103 -15.62 3.36 -24.28
CA PRO A 103 -14.30 3.90 -24.53
C PRO A 103 -14.43 4.97 -25.62
N ASP A 104 -14.41 6.24 -25.23
CA ASP A 104 -14.34 7.35 -26.16
C ASP A 104 -12.85 7.62 -26.45
N PRO A 105 -12.35 7.37 -27.67
CA PRO A 105 -10.93 7.56 -28.00
C PRO A 105 -10.48 9.03 -27.87
N ASN A 106 -11.42 9.98 -27.72
CA ASN A 106 -11.15 11.39 -27.49
C ASN A 106 -11.17 11.81 -26.01
N LYS A 107 -11.54 10.90 -25.08
CA LYS A 107 -11.47 11.15 -23.64
C LYS A 107 -10.18 10.55 -23.09
N SER A 108 -9.31 11.42 -22.57
CA SER A 108 -8.16 11.01 -21.76
C SER A 108 -8.60 10.10 -20.62
N LEU A 109 -7.69 9.24 -20.14
CA LEU A 109 -7.89 8.47 -18.90
C LEU A 109 -8.49 9.40 -17.86
N GLY A 110 -9.76 9.19 -17.52
CA GLY A 110 -10.50 10.10 -16.66
C GLY A 110 -9.75 10.28 -15.33
N PRO A 111 -9.94 11.42 -14.63
CA PRO A 111 -9.30 11.68 -13.34
C PRO A 111 -9.44 10.51 -12.34
N SER A 112 -10.53 9.74 -12.45
CA SER A 112 -10.75 8.50 -11.71
C SER A 112 -9.70 7.43 -11.97
N ALA A 113 -9.36 7.12 -13.22
CA ALA A 113 -8.38 6.08 -13.56
C ALA A 113 -6.98 6.40 -13.02
N ILE A 114 -6.59 7.68 -13.05
CA ILE A 114 -5.30 8.14 -12.51
C ILE A 114 -5.23 7.88 -11.00
N ILE A 115 -6.32 8.13 -10.26
CA ILE A 115 -6.37 7.88 -8.80
C ILE A 115 -6.12 6.40 -8.50
N PHE A 116 -6.72 5.48 -9.27
CA PHE A 116 -6.49 4.05 -9.09
C PHE A 116 -5.04 3.65 -9.35
N VAL A 117 -4.44 4.16 -10.42
CA VAL A 117 -3.03 3.90 -10.74
C VAL A 117 -2.12 4.42 -9.64
N VAL A 118 -2.33 5.67 -9.20
CA VAL A 118 -1.55 6.27 -8.12
C VAL A 118 -1.70 5.46 -6.84
N ALA A 119 -2.93 5.14 -6.42
CA ALA A 119 -3.17 4.36 -5.21
C ALA A 119 -2.53 2.95 -5.26
N ALA A 120 -2.60 2.29 -6.42
CA ALA A 120 -1.94 1.00 -6.64
C ALA A 120 -0.41 1.11 -6.50
N LEU A 121 0.20 2.16 -7.06
CA LEU A 121 1.65 2.41 -6.93
C LEU A 121 2.06 2.73 -5.49
N LEU A 122 1.28 3.53 -4.76
CA LEU A 122 1.56 3.83 -3.36
C LEU A 122 1.38 2.59 -2.47
N GLY A 123 0.38 1.75 -2.74
CA GLY A 123 0.20 0.45 -2.10
C GLY A 123 1.36 -0.49 -2.37
N ALA A 124 1.85 -0.54 -3.62
CA ALA A 124 3.03 -1.30 -4.01
C ALA A 124 4.27 -0.85 -3.25
N LEU A 125 4.51 0.47 -3.18
CA LEU A 125 5.64 1.07 -2.47
C LEU A 125 5.58 0.74 -0.97
N ALA A 126 4.43 0.93 -0.33
CA ALA A 126 4.25 0.62 1.09
C ALA A 126 4.51 -0.87 1.37
N ALA A 127 3.95 -1.77 0.56
CA ALA A 127 4.16 -3.20 0.72
C ALA A 127 5.61 -3.64 0.45
N TRP A 128 6.28 -3.00 -0.51
CA TRP A 128 7.70 -3.24 -0.79
C TRP A 128 8.58 -2.82 0.38
N VAL A 129 8.35 -1.64 0.96
CA VAL A 129 9.12 -1.19 2.12
C VAL A 129 8.82 -2.05 3.35
N PHE A 130 7.56 -2.42 3.57
CA PHE A 130 7.21 -3.39 4.60
C PHE A 130 8.02 -4.69 4.44
N TRP A 131 8.07 -5.24 3.22
CA TRP A 131 8.83 -6.44 2.93
C TRP A 131 10.34 -6.26 3.17
N LEU A 132 10.92 -5.12 2.80
CA LEU A 132 12.34 -4.82 3.03
C LEU A 132 12.67 -4.75 4.53
N ILE A 133 11.78 -4.19 5.35
CA ILE A 133 11.99 -4.06 6.79
C ILE A 133 11.79 -5.41 7.46
N ALA A 134 10.64 -6.03 7.23
CA ALA A 134 10.25 -7.28 7.86
C ALA A 134 11.13 -8.45 7.42
N ARG A 135 11.63 -8.44 6.15
CA ARG A 135 12.22 -9.57 5.39
C ARG A 135 11.91 -10.90 6.05
N PRO A 136 10.78 -11.53 5.69
CA PRO A 136 10.48 -12.88 6.11
C PRO A 136 11.48 -13.82 5.43
N ASN A 137 12.71 -13.87 5.97
CA ASN A 137 13.74 -14.78 5.55
C ASN A 137 13.19 -16.19 5.78
N ARG A 138 13.31 -17.00 4.72
CA ARG A 138 13.02 -18.43 4.75
C ARG A 138 13.91 -19.05 5.83
N GLU A 139 13.33 -19.81 6.75
CA GLU A 139 14.12 -20.68 7.62
C GLU A 139 15.10 -21.47 6.75
N PRO A 140 16.35 -21.72 7.22
CA PRO A 140 17.22 -22.67 6.56
C PRO A 140 16.44 -23.98 6.48
N SER A 141 16.27 -24.49 5.26
CA SER A 141 15.88 -25.88 5.06
C SER A 141 16.89 -26.75 5.79
N ALA A 142 16.49 -27.24 6.98
CA ALA A 142 17.12 -28.37 7.64
C ALA A 142 16.83 -29.65 6.85
#